data_AF-A0A162PWX2-F1
#
_entry.id   AF-A0A162PWX2-F1
#
_cell.length_a   1.000
_cell.length_b   1.000
_cell.length_c   1.000
_cell.angle_alpha   90.00
_cell.angle_beta   90.00
_cell.angle_gamma   90.00
#
_symmetry.space_group_name_H-M   'P 1'
#
loop_
_entity.id
_entity.type
_entity.pdbx_description
1 polymer ?
#
loop_
_entity_poly.entity_id
_entity_poly.type
_entity_poly.pdbx_seq_one_letter_code
_entity_poly.pdbx_strand_id
1 'polypeptide(L)'
;MHEKLPSQNYCIFTGNLSAYSNNAQHFAFGFQSPSQMMLMRISQSFCLDTTHNISARNIEILYSLVTHHPDTEKGSPVAYMITNDHSVGPINQWLVHLYEKSCFTPLYITIDCSIAEVNAITAALPQTIIHFCKFHVLRAWQHNLDSKVKLDASYTSEQLDKYKYELKADLKNILIESDENEFLRKIQEFRLRVQSQQQFLAYFKRK
;
A
#
# COMPACT_ATOMS: atom_id res chain seq x y z
N MET A 1 -17.14 4.64 25.22
CA MET A 1 -16.60 3.47 24.48
C MET A 1 -15.27 2.96 25.07
N HIS A 2 -14.58 3.73 25.92
CA HIS A 2 -13.24 3.37 26.44
C HIS A 2 -13.19 2.23 27.47
N GLU A 3 -14.30 1.91 28.17
CA GLU A 3 -14.25 0.87 29.22
C GLU A 3 -14.49 -0.57 28.73
N LYS A 4 -15.03 -0.78 27.52
CA LYS A 4 -15.44 -2.12 27.05
C LYS A 4 -14.36 -2.93 26.35
N LEU A 5 -13.38 -2.30 25.70
CA LEU A 5 -12.38 -3.02 24.91
C LEU A 5 -11.18 -3.50 25.76
N PRO A 6 -10.60 -2.67 26.66
CA PRO A 6 -9.54 -3.16 27.55
C PRO A 6 -10.01 -4.29 28.47
N SER A 7 -11.26 -4.21 28.95
CA SER A 7 -11.90 -5.28 29.74
C SER A 7 -12.13 -6.59 28.97
N GLN A 8 -12.02 -6.55 27.64
CA GLN A 8 -12.06 -7.71 26.75
C GLN A 8 -10.67 -8.11 26.23
N ASN A 9 -9.60 -7.60 26.85
CA ASN A 9 -8.20 -7.85 26.49
C ASN A 9 -7.80 -7.39 25.09
N TYR A 10 -8.48 -6.38 24.53
CA TYR A 10 -8.03 -5.77 23.29
C TYR A 10 -6.75 -4.97 23.53
N CYS A 11 -5.81 -5.06 22.59
CA CYS A 11 -4.68 -4.14 22.52
C CYS A 11 -5.16 -2.83 21.89
N ILE A 12 -4.99 -1.71 22.60
CA ILE A 12 -5.49 -0.40 22.19
C ILE A 12 -4.32 0.54 21.95
N PHE A 13 -4.34 1.18 20.78
CA PHE A 13 -3.42 2.23 20.39
C PHE A 13 -4.11 3.60 20.48
N THR A 14 -3.40 4.58 21.01
CA THR A 14 -3.78 6.00 20.96
C THR A 14 -2.53 6.81 20.62
N GLY A 15 -2.53 7.44 19.46
CA GLY A 15 -1.38 8.20 18.97
C GLY A 15 -1.23 9.55 19.68
N ASN A 16 0.00 9.90 20.06
CA ASN A 16 0.33 11.22 20.53
C ASN A 16 0.75 12.10 19.34
N LEU A 17 -0.22 12.78 18.73
CA LEU A 17 0.01 13.56 17.50
C LEU A 17 0.53 14.99 17.77
N SER A 18 0.57 15.41 19.04
CA SER A 18 1.08 16.74 19.41
C SER A 18 2.55 16.96 19.03
N ALA A 19 3.33 15.88 18.89
CA ALA A 19 4.71 15.92 18.42
C ALA A 19 4.85 16.23 16.91
N TYR A 20 3.76 16.11 16.14
CA TYR A 20 3.75 16.23 14.69
C TYR A 20 2.82 17.34 14.18
N SER A 21 1.86 17.77 14.98
CA SER A 21 0.86 18.79 14.62
C SER A 21 0.40 19.57 15.85
N ASN A 22 0.24 20.89 15.70
CA ASN A 22 -0.39 21.75 16.70
C ASN A 22 -1.93 21.70 16.65
N ASN A 23 -2.51 20.90 15.74
CA ASN A 23 -3.95 20.78 15.61
C ASN A 23 -4.51 19.82 16.67
N ALA A 24 -5.10 20.37 17.72
CA ALA A 24 -5.75 19.61 18.79
C ALA A 24 -6.92 18.71 18.31
N GLN A 25 -7.38 18.86 17.06
CA GLN A 25 -8.41 18.00 16.47
C GLN A 25 -7.84 16.73 15.83
N HIS A 26 -6.52 16.62 15.67
CA HIS A 26 -5.92 15.40 15.14
C HIS A 26 -6.01 14.27 16.15
N PHE A 27 -6.38 13.08 15.68
CA PHE A 27 -6.42 11.87 16.49
C PHE A 27 -5.91 10.68 15.68
N ALA A 28 -5.41 9.67 16.39
CA ALA A 28 -5.16 8.34 15.85
C ALA A 28 -5.53 7.30 16.90
N PHE A 29 -6.43 6.39 16.55
CA PHE A 29 -6.89 5.31 17.42
C PHE A 29 -6.76 3.99 16.70
N GLY A 30 -6.18 3.00 17.35
CA GLY A 30 -6.08 1.66 16.81
C GLY A 30 -6.52 0.61 17.81
N PHE A 31 -6.88 -0.55 17.30
CA PHE A 31 -7.28 -1.68 18.14
C PHE A 31 -6.96 -3.01 17.49
N GLN A 32 -6.78 -4.01 18.34
CA GLN A 32 -6.53 -5.38 17.96
C GLN A 32 -7.13 -6.33 19.00
N SER A 33 -7.91 -7.31 18.56
CA SER A 33 -8.45 -8.34 19.44
C SER A 33 -7.38 -9.38 19.83
N PRO A 34 -7.56 -10.16 20.90
CA PRO A 34 -6.64 -11.25 21.26
C PRO A 34 -6.40 -12.26 20.13
N SER A 35 -7.44 -12.64 19.38
CA SER A 35 -7.31 -13.58 18.26
C SER A 35 -6.51 -12.99 17.11
N GLN A 36 -6.70 -11.70 16.83
CA GLN A 36 -5.89 -10.98 15.84
C GLN A 36 -4.42 -10.88 16.24
N MET A 37 -4.11 -10.69 17.54
CA MET A 37 -2.74 -10.72 18.05
C MET A 37 -2.09 -12.09 17.85
N MET A 38 -2.83 -13.17 18.12
CA MET A 38 -2.32 -14.52 17.92
C MET A 38 -1.96 -14.77 16.45
N LEU A 39 -2.85 -14.39 15.52
CA LEU A 39 -2.59 -14.55 14.09
C LEU A 39 -1.42 -13.68 13.60
N MET A 40 -1.30 -12.45 14.13
CA MET A 40 -0.19 -11.56 13.82
C MET A 40 1.16 -12.17 14.22
N ARG A 41 1.26 -12.80 15.41
CA ARG A 41 2.51 -13.38 15.93
C ARG A 41 3.09 -14.50 15.08
N ILE A 42 2.23 -15.27 14.41
CA ILE A 42 2.64 -16.43 13.61
C ILE A 42 2.79 -16.10 12.12
N SER A 43 2.43 -14.88 11.72
CA SER A 43 2.45 -14.43 10.33
C SER A 43 3.77 -13.71 10.00
N GLN A 44 4.28 -13.94 8.79
CA GLN A 44 5.50 -13.27 8.30
C GLN A 44 5.23 -12.26 7.18
N SER A 45 4.08 -12.38 6.51
CA SER A 45 3.72 -11.58 5.34
C SER A 45 2.41 -10.84 5.59
N PHE A 46 2.42 -9.53 5.39
CA PHE A 46 1.26 -8.69 5.66
C PHE A 46 0.97 -7.76 4.48
N CYS A 47 -0.27 -7.29 4.41
CA CYS A 47 -0.68 -6.20 3.54
C CYS A 47 -1.18 -5.04 4.41
N LEU A 48 -0.70 -3.83 4.16
CA LEU A 48 -1.25 -2.61 4.72
C LEU A 48 -2.06 -1.92 3.63
N ASP A 49 -3.32 -1.62 3.93
CA ASP A 49 -4.23 -0.94 3.00
C ASP A 49 -4.85 0.29 3.69
N THR A 50 -5.00 1.37 2.91
CA THR A 50 -5.59 2.63 3.37
C THR A 50 -6.95 2.84 2.71
N THR A 51 -8.01 2.82 3.53
CA THR A 51 -9.38 3.07 3.08
C THR A 51 -9.78 4.51 3.39
N HIS A 52 -10.07 5.28 2.34
CA HIS A 52 -10.63 6.63 2.43
C HIS A 52 -12.16 6.61 2.46
N ASN A 53 -12.78 7.76 2.78
CA ASN A 53 -14.24 7.96 2.76
C ASN A 53 -15.01 7.01 3.68
N ILE A 54 -14.45 6.70 4.85
CA ILE A 54 -15.07 5.83 5.86
C ILE A 54 -16.14 6.53 6.70
N SER A 55 -16.30 7.84 6.53
CA SER A 55 -17.21 8.69 7.29
C SER A 55 -17.82 9.75 6.38
N ALA A 56 -18.96 10.32 6.80
CA ALA A 56 -19.62 11.41 6.07
C ALA A 56 -18.77 12.69 5.94
N ARG A 57 -17.73 12.85 6.77
CA ARG A 57 -16.83 14.02 6.74
C ARG A 57 -15.73 13.88 5.70
N ASN A 58 -15.44 12.66 5.23
CA ASN A 58 -14.35 12.36 4.28
C ASN A 58 -12.96 12.86 4.71
N ILE A 59 -12.74 13.07 6.02
CA ILE A 59 -11.42 13.47 6.56
C ILE A 59 -10.69 12.31 7.21
N GLU A 60 -11.42 11.32 7.73
CA GLU A 60 -10.85 10.15 8.38
C GLU A 60 -10.43 9.09 7.35
N ILE A 61 -9.34 8.41 7.67
CA ILE A 61 -8.79 7.28 6.92
C ILE A 61 -8.66 6.08 7.87
N LEU A 62 -8.90 4.88 7.33
CA LEU A 62 -8.76 3.62 8.03
C LEU A 62 -7.56 2.87 7.44
N TYR A 63 -6.55 2.63 8.25
CA TYR A 63 -5.51 1.66 7.95
C TYR A 63 -5.94 0.28 8.44
N SER A 64 -5.77 -0.72 7.58
CA SER A 64 -6.02 -2.12 7.91
C SER A 64 -4.76 -2.94 7.63
N LEU A 65 -4.31 -3.72 8.61
CA LEU A 65 -3.30 -4.75 8.40
C LEU A 65 -3.99 -6.10 8.18
N VAL A 66 -3.62 -6.78 7.10
CA VAL A 66 -4.19 -8.06 6.70
C VAL A 66 -3.07 -9.07 6.52
N THR A 67 -3.27 -10.31 6.97
CA THR A 67 -2.36 -11.44 6.72
C THR A 67 -3.11 -12.63 6.16
N HIS A 68 -2.40 -13.60 5.59
CA HIS A 68 -2.98 -14.86 5.18
C HIS A 68 -3.34 -15.72 6.40
N HIS A 69 -4.59 -16.17 6.48
CA HIS A 69 -5.02 -17.09 7.53
C HIS A 69 -4.66 -18.53 7.17
N PRO A 70 -3.91 -19.26 8.02
CA PRO A 70 -3.40 -20.59 7.68
C PRO A 70 -4.50 -21.60 7.34
N ASP A 71 -5.63 -21.56 8.06
CA ASP A 71 -6.68 -22.57 7.89
C ASP A 71 -7.71 -22.27 6.79
N THR A 72 -7.91 -21.00 6.43
CA THR A 72 -9.02 -20.60 5.53
C THR A 72 -8.55 -20.21 4.14
N GLU A 73 -7.23 -20.11 3.94
CA GLU A 73 -6.58 -19.62 2.71
C GLU A 73 -7.02 -18.19 2.30
N LYS A 74 -7.63 -17.45 3.22
CA LYS A 74 -8.15 -16.10 2.99
C LYS A 74 -7.34 -15.06 3.74
N GLY A 75 -7.37 -13.83 3.24
CA GLY A 75 -6.91 -12.67 3.97
C GLY A 75 -7.74 -12.47 5.25
N SER A 76 -7.07 -12.28 6.38
CA SER A 76 -7.67 -11.97 7.67
C SER A 76 -7.10 -10.69 8.23
N PRO A 77 -7.94 -9.70 8.58
CA PRO A 77 -7.49 -8.46 9.17
C PRO A 77 -7.02 -8.69 10.61
N VAL A 78 -5.83 -8.20 10.92
CA VAL A 78 -5.15 -8.42 12.20
C VAL A 78 -4.89 -7.15 12.99
N ALA A 79 -5.09 -5.96 12.43
CA ALA A 79 -5.11 -4.73 13.20
C ALA A 79 -5.78 -3.62 12.39
N TYR A 80 -6.34 -2.64 13.10
CA TYR A 80 -6.94 -1.45 12.50
C TYR A 80 -6.43 -0.19 13.18
N MET A 81 -6.29 0.89 12.42
CA MET A 81 -6.11 2.25 12.94
C MET A 81 -6.96 3.23 12.14
N ILE A 82 -7.69 4.10 12.84
CA ILE A 82 -8.41 5.22 12.26
C ILE A 82 -7.71 6.51 12.67
N THR A 83 -7.48 7.41 11.72
CA THR A 83 -6.92 8.73 11.96
C THR A 83 -7.51 9.76 11.00
N ASN A 84 -7.52 11.03 11.40
CA ASN A 84 -7.77 12.17 10.50
C ASN A 84 -6.48 12.94 10.16
N ASP A 85 -5.32 12.44 10.60
CA ASP A 85 -4.01 12.98 10.28
C ASP A 85 -3.38 12.15 9.16
N HIS A 86 -3.14 12.80 8.02
CA HIS A 86 -2.65 12.16 6.80
C HIS A 86 -1.11 12.22 6.70
N SER A 87 -0.43 12.66 7.76
CA SER A 87 1.02 12.65 7.86
C SER A 87 1.57 11.25 8.18
N VAL A 88 2.90 11.13 8.18
CA VAL A 88 3.61 9.87 8.50
C VAL A 88 3.51 9.52 9.99
N GLY A 89 3.29 10.51 10.86
CA GLY A 89 3.35 10.37 12.33
C GLY A 89 2.43 9.28 12.91
N PRO A 90 1.12 9.28 12.59
CA PRO A 90 0.19 8.25 13.04
C PRO A 90 0.62 6.83 12.67
N ILE A 91 0.98 6.61 11.40
CA ILE A 91 1.37 5.29 10.88
C ILE A 91 2.62 4.80 11.62
N ASN A 92 3.64 5.65 11.75
CA ASN A 92 4.87 5.29 12.45
C ASN A 92 4.59 4.89 13.91
N GLN A 93 3.89 5.73 14.67
CA GLN A 93 3.57 5.43 16.06
C GLN A 93 2.75 4.15 16.22
N TRP A 94 1.82 3.90 15.30
CA TRP A 94 1.01 2.68 15.33
C TRP A 94 1.83 1.44 15.02
N LEU A 95 2.73 1.48 14.03
CA LEU A 95 3.63 0.36 13.72
C LEU A 95 4.59 0.05 14.89
N VAL A 96 5.15 1.08 15.54
CA VAL A 96 5.96 0.93 16.76
C VAL A 96 5.14 0.29 17.88
N HIS A 97 3.91 0.76 18.09
CA HIS A 97 3.02 0.17 19.09
C HIS A 97 2.74 -1.31 18.82
N LEU A 98 2.44 -1.69 17.57
CA LEU A 98 2.21 -3.08 17.19
C LEU A 98 3.47 -3.94 17.37
N TYR A 99 4.65 -3.40 17.06
CA TYR A 99 5.93 -4.07 17.31
C TYR A 99 6.09 -4.40 18.80
N GLU A 100 5.91 -3.39 19.67
CA GLU A 100 6.12 -3.52 21.11
C GLU A 100 5.04 -4.33 21.84
N LYS A 101 3.78 -4.22 21.42
CA LYS A 101 2.63 -4.78 22.16
C LYS A 101 2.07 -6.05 21.54
N SER A 102 2.24 -6.24 20.24
CA SER A 102 1.65 -7.35 19.48
C SER A 102 2.67 -8.30 18.88
N CYS A 103 3.97 -8.09 19.12
CA CYS A 103 5.08 -8.81 18.50
C CYS A 103 5.00 -8.77 16.97
N PHE A 104 4.64 -7.61 16.41
CA PHE A 104 4.57 -7.42 14.98
C PHE A 104 5.97 -7.33 14.37
N THR A 105 6.50 -8.46 13.88
CA THR A 105 7.83 -8.54 13.26
C THR A 105 7.74 -9.13 11.85
N PRO A 106 7.18 -8.39 10.88
CA PRO A 106 6.98 -8.90 9.53
C PRO A 106 8.31 -9.05 8.78
N LEU A 107 8.44 -10.12 8.01
CA LEU A 107 9.50 -10.27 7.02
C LEU A 107 9.15 -9.49 5.75
N TYR A 108 7.88 -9.58 5.32
CA TYR A 108 7.37 -8.90 4.14
C TYR A 108 6.13 -8.07 4.46
N ILE A 109 6.06 -6.88 3.88
CA ILE A 109 4.85 -6.06 3.90
C ILE A 109 4.54 -5.53 2.51
N THR A 110 3.32 -5.78 2.05
CA THR A 110 2.81 -5.23 0.79
C THR A 110 2.00 -3.99 1.09
N ILE A 111 2.32 -2.88 0.43
CA ILE A 111 1.69 -1.59 0.66
C ILE A 111 1.21 -0.95 -0.65
N ASP A 112 0.51 0.17 -0.55
CA ASP A 112 0.21 0.99 -1.70
C ASP A 112 1.47 1.71 -2.18
N CYS A 113 1.42 2.34 -3.36
CA CYS A 113 2.53 3.15 -3.87
C CYS A 113 2.67 4.49 -3.08
N SER A 114 2.73 4.42 -1.74
CA SER A 114 2.68 5.53 -0.81
C SER A 114 4.04 5.77 -0.14
N ILE A 115 4.63 6.94 -0.40
CA ILE A 115 5.89 7.36 0.22
C ILE A 115 5.73 7.46 1.74
N ALA A 116 4.56 7.86 2.23
CA ALA A 116 4.30 7.96 3.67
C ALA A 116 4.36 6.60 4.36
N GLU A 117 3.78 5.57 3.75
CA GLU A 117 3.84 4.19 4.24
C GLU A 117 5.27 3.64 4.19
N VAL A 118 6.00 3.87 3.08
CA VAL A 118 7.43 3.50 2.98
C VAL A 118 8.23 4.10 4.13
N ASN A 119 8.11 5.41 4.35
CA ASN A 119 8.87 6.10 5.37
C ASN A 119 8.51 5.62 6.79
N ALA A 120 7.23 5.39 7.07
CA ALA A 120 6.78 4.88 8.35
C ALA A 120 7.32 3.47 8.63
N ILE A 121 7.25 2.58 7.64
CA ILE A 121 7.72 1.19 7.77
C ILE A 121 9.24 1.15 7.90
N THR A 122 9.99 1.88 7.07
CA THR A 122 11.45 1.92 7.17
C THR A 122 11.92 2.45 8.53
N ALA A 123 11.19 3.41 9.12
CA ALA A 123 11.52 3.95 10.43
C ALA A 123 11.17 2.98 11.58
N ALA A 124 9.98 2.38 11.55
CA ALA A 124 9.49 1.53 12.64
C ALA A 124 10.00 0.07 12.56
N LEU A 125 10.25 -0.44 11.35
CA LEU A 125 10.50 -1.84 11.05
C LEU A 125 11.63 -1.97 9.99
N PRO A 126 12.88 -1.59 10.33
CA PRO A 126 13.97 -1.44 9.35
C PRO A 126 14.40 -2.75 8.66
N GLN A 127 14.03 -3.91 9.21
CA GLN A 127 14.36 -5.22 8.64
C GLN A 127 13.28 -5.76 7.69
N THR A 128 12.15 -5.07 7.59
CA THR A 128 11.01 -5.54 6.79
C THR A 128 11.20 -5.18 5.32
N ILE A 129 10.99 -6.17 4.45
CA ILE A 129 11.03 -5.99 3.00
C ILE A 129 9.68 -5.45 2.53
N ILE A 130 9.71 -4.29 1.85
CA ILE A 130 8.53 -3.62 1.34
C ILE A 130 8.29 -4.04 -0.11
N HIS A 131 7.08 -4.51 -0.40
CA HIS A 131 6.58 -4.75 -1.76
C HIS A 131 5.45 -3.77 -2.08
N PHE A 132 5.34 -3.36 -3.34
CA PHE A 132 4.17 -2.60 -3.78
C PHE A 132 3.05 -3.54 -4.25
N CYS A 133 1.82 -3.20 -3.87
CA CYS A 133 0.62 -3.93 -4.24
C CYS A 133 0.47 -3.94 -5.77
N LYS A 134 0.44 -5.16 -6.34
CA LYS A 134 0.25 -5.38 -7.78
C LYS A 134 -0.97 -4.65 -8.34
N PHE A 135 -2.08 -4.64 -7.61
CA PHE A 135 -3.30 -3.97 -8.04
C PHE A 135 -3.07 -2.45 -8.18
N HIS A 136 -2.46 -1.82 -7.18
CA HIS A 136 -2.19 -0.40 -7.17
C HIS A 136 -1.11 0.01 -8.19
N VAL A 137 -0.07 -0.80 -8.39
CA VAL A 137 0.92 -0.62 -9.47
C VAL A 137 0.25 -0.64 -10.84
N LEU A 138 -0.57 -1.65 -11.13
CA LEU A 138 -1.29 -1.75 -12.41
C LEU A 138 -2.26 -0.60 -12.64
N ARG A 139 -2.94 -0.13 -11.59
CA ARG A 139 -3.83 1.04 -11.65
C ARG A 139 -3.05 2.32 -11.94
N ALA A 140 -1.90 2.52 -11.28
CA ALA A 140 -1.03 3.67 -11.52
C ALA A 140 -0.51 3.67 -12.97
N TRP A 141 -0.06 2.53 -13.47
CA TRP A 141 0.36 2.40 -14.86
C TRP A 141 -0.77 2.67 -15.86
N GLN A 142 -1.97 2.12 -15.64
CA GLN A 142 -3.14 2.39 -16.48
C GLN A 142 -3.42 3.90 -16.57
N HIS A 143 -3.50 4.58 -15.43
CA HIS A 143 -3.75 6.03 -15.40
C HIS A 143 -2.69 6.83 -16.17
N ASN A 144 -1.43 6.40 -16.10
CA ASN A 144 -0.33 7.02 -16.83
C ASN A 144 -0.35 6.70 -18.32
N LEU A 145 -0.74 5.49 -18.72
CA LEU A 145 -0.98 5.14 -20.12
C LEU A 145 -2.10 6.02 -20.69
N ASP A 146 -3.21 6.15 -19.97
CA ASP A 146 -4.38 6.92 -20.44
C ASP A 146 -4.06 8.39 -20.65
N SER A 147 -3.30 9.00 -19.74
CA SER A 147 -2.98 10.42 -19.76
C SER A 147 -1.79 10.80 -20.64
N LYS A 148 -0.79 9.91 -20.81
CA LYS A 148 0.50 10.26 -21.42
C LYS A 148 0.77 9.58 -22.76
N VAL A 149 0.12 8.46 -23.06
CA VAL A 149 0.29 7.78 -24.36
C VAL A 149 -0.65 8.41 -25.39
N LYS A 150 -0.05 8.88 -26.49
CA LYS A 150 -0.77 9.52 -27.60
C LYS A 150 -0.25 8.94 -28.92
N LEU A 151 -1.16 8.82 -29.88
CA LEU A 151 -0.83 8.56 -31.27
C LEU A 151 -1.04 9.85 -32.08
N ASP A 152 -0.46 9.87 -33.28
CA ASP A 152 -0.66 10.98 -34.23
C ASP A 152 -2.14 11.09 -34.65
N ALA A 153 -2.54 12.26 -35.17
CA ALA A 153 -3.90 12.54 -35.62
C ALA A 153 -4.37 11.63 -36.78
N SER A 154 -3.44 10.93 -37.43
CA SER A 154 -3.74 9.91 -38.45
C SER A 154 -4.35 8.61 -37.88
N TYR A 155 -4.32 8.40 -36.56
CA TYR A 155 -4.86 7.19 -35.91
C TYR A 155 -6.25 7.44 -35.31
N THR A 156 -7.09 6.41 -35.33
CA THR A 156 -8.42 6.44 -34.70
C THR A 156 -8.33 6.26 -33.18
N SER A 157 -9.39 6.64 -32.46
CA SER A 157 -9.51 6.38 -31.02
C SER A 157 -9.42 4.87 -30.70
N GLU A 158 -10.05 4.02 -31.52
CA GLU A 158 -10.01 2.57 -31.35
C GLU A 158 -8.59 2.01 -31.47
N GLN A 159 -7.78 2.53 -32.40
CA GLN A 159 -6.39 2.15 -32.55
C GLN A 159 -5.55 2.57 -31.34
N LEU A 160 -5.80 3.77 -30.80
CA LEU A 160 -5.14 4.24 -29.58
C LEU A 160 -5.51 3.37 -28.37
N ASP A 161 -6.77 3.03 -28.20
CA ASP A 161 -7.24 2.20 -27.09
C ASP A 161 -6.67 0.78 -27.18
N LYS A 162 -6.64 0.20 -28.39
CA LYS A 162 -5.98 -1.09 -28.64
C LYS A 162 -4.49 -1.02 -28.29
N TYR A 163 -3.79 0.03 -28.71
CA TYR A 163 -2.37 0.21 -28.39
C TYR A 163 -2.14 0.31 -26.87
N LYS A 164 -2.94 1.10 -26.15
CA LYS A 164 -2.87 1.18 -24.68
C LYS A 164 -3.17 -0.16 -24.01
N TYR A 165 -4.13 -0.92 -24.53
CA TYR A 165 -4.46 -2.25 -24.03
C TYR A 165 -3.27 -3.22 -24.17
N GLU A 166 -2.60 -3.24 -25.32
CA GLU A 166 -1.41 -4.05 -25.55
C GLU A 166 -0.26 -3.66 -24.59
N LEU A 167 -0.01 -2.36 -24.41
CA LEU A 167 1.01 -1.90 -23.45
C LEU A 167 0.68 -2.32 -22.01
N LYS A 168 -0.59 -2.28 -21.62
CA LYS A 168 -1.02 -2.77 -20.30
C LYS A 168 -0.81 -4.28 -20.15
N ALA A 169 -1.04 -5.05 -21.22
CA ALA A 169 -0.82 -6.49 -21.22
C ALA A 169 0.67 -6.83 -21.03
N ASP A 170 1.56 -6.12 -21.72
CA ASP A 170 3.01 -6.26 -21.53
C ASP A 170 3.41 -5.97 -20.08
N LEU A 171 2.92 -4.87 -19.51
CA LEU A 171 3.17 -4.49 -18.13
C LEU A 171 2.68 -5.54 -17.12
N LYS A 172 1.51 -6.14 -17.35
CA LYS A 172 1.02 -7.25 -16.53
C LYS A 172 1.94 -8.46 -16.60
N ASN A 173 2.45 -8.78 -17.79
CA ASN A 173 3.37 -9.91 -18.00
C ASN A 173 4.73 -9.67 -17.35
N ILE A 174 5.22 -8.43 -17.35
CA ILE A 174 6.44 -8.03 -16.62
C ILE A 174 6.25 -8.22 -15.12
N LEU A 175 5.12 -7.79 -14.57
CA LEU A 175 4.87 -7.76 -13.12
C LEU A 175 4.74 -9.15 -12.47
N ILE A 176 4.49 -10.19 -13.27
CA ILE A 176 4.41 -11.58 -12.79
C ILE A 176 5.64 -12.40 -13.12
N GLU A 177 6.65 -11.78 -13.76
CA GLU A 177 7.89 -12.47 -14.08
C GLU A 177 8.68 -12.77 -12.80
N SER A 178 9.05 -14.02 -12.64
CA SER A 178 9.78 -14.51 -11.47
C SER A 178 11.28 -14.60 -11.70
N ASP A 179 11.72 -14.76 -12.95
CA ASP A 179 13.14 -14.76 -13.29
C ASP A 179 13.66 -13.32 -13.43
N GLU A 180 14.69 -12.97 -12.67
CA GLU A 180 15.23 -11.61 -12.62
C GLU A 180 15.79 -11.16 -13.99
N ASN A 181 16.48 -12.05 -14.71
CA ASN A 181 17.08 -11.71 -15.99
C ASN A 181 16.00 -11.46 -17.04
N GLU A 182 14.99 -12.32 -17.07
CA GLU A 182 13.84 -12.20 -17.95
C GLU A 182 13.01 -10.95 -17.61
N PHE A 183 12.85 -10.63 -16.32
CA PHE A 183 12.20 -9.40 -15.87
C PHE A 183 12.94 -8.17 -16.42
N LEU A 184 14.26 -8.11 -16.24
CA LEU A 184 15.09 -7.01 -16.72
C LEU A 184 15.05 -6.90 -18.25
N ARG A 185 15.09 -8.04 -18.96
CA ARG A 185 14.96 -8.09 -20.42
C ARG A 185 13.62 -7.53 -20.88
N LYS A 186 12.51 -7.99 -20.32
CA LYS A 186 11.15 -7.50 -20.65
C LYS A 186 10.98 -6.01 -20.33
N ILE A 187 11.55 -5.52 -19.23
CA ILE A 187 11.57 -4.08 -18.90
C ILE A 187 12.31 -3.28 -19.98
N GLN A 188 13.46 -3.76 -20.43
CA GLN A 188 14.23 -3.09 -21.48
C GLN A 188 13.48 -3.07 -22.82
N GLU A 189 12.88 -4.20 -23.21
CA GLU A 189 12.06 -4.30 -24.42
C GLU A 189 10.85 -3.36 -24.37
N PHE A 190 10.17 -3.31 -23.23
CA PHE A 190 9.05 -2.40 -23.04
C PHE A 190 9.49 -0.93 -23.18
N ARG A 191 10.63 -0.55 -22.59
CA ARG A 191 11.20 0.80 -22.73
C ARG A 191 11.49 1.18 -24.17
N LEU A 192 12.00 0.24 -24.98
CA LEU A 192 12.22 0.43 -26.42
C LEU A 192 10.88 0.57 -27.16
N ARG A 193 9.88 -0.26 -26.82
CA ARG A 193 8.54 -0.21 -27.42
C ARG A 193 7.85 1.13 -27.21
N VAL A 194 8.02 1.75 -26.04
CA VAL A 194 7.42 3.06 -25.71
C VAL A 194 8.37 4.24 -25.94
N GLN A 195 9.46 4.07 -26.69
CA GLN A 195 10.48 5.11 -26.85
C GLN A 195 9.95 6.41 -27.46
N SER A 196 8.95 6.33 -28.33
CA SER A 196 8.31 7.50 -28.95
C SER A 196 7.38 8.24 -27.97
N GLN A 197 6.95 7.56 -26.90
CA GLN A 197 6.01 8.09 -25.90
C GLN A 197 6.77 8.82 -24.78
N GLN A 198 7.43 9.94 -25.13
CA GLN A 198 8.39 10.63 -24.25
C GLN A 198 7.86 10.94 -22.84
N GLN A 199 6.61 11.42 -22.73
CA GLN A 199 6.01 11.73 -21.43
C GLN A 199 5.80 10.48 -20.58
N PHE A 200 5.31 9.39 -21.18
CA PHE A 200 5.11 8.14 -20.49
C PHE A 200 6.45 7.50 -20.11
N LEU A 201 7.43 7.51 -21.02
CA LEU A 201 8.78 7.00 -20.76
C LEU A 201 9.47 7.77 -19.62
N ALA A 202 9.32 9.09 -19.58
CA ALA A 202 9.84 9.91 -18.49
C ALA A 202 9.22 9.55 -17.14
N TYR A 203 7.91 9.25 -17.09
CA TYR A 203 7.24 8.71 -15.91
C TYR A 203 7.79 7.32 -15.54
N PHE A 204 7.87 6.40 -16.50
CA PHE A 204 8.27 5.01 -16.30
C PHE A 204 9.74 4.85 -15.85
N LYS A 205 10.59 5.85 -16.12
CA LYS A 205 11.99 5.89 -15.67
C LYS A 205 12.19 6.49 -14.28
N ARG A 206 11.16 7.06 -13.65
CA ARG A 206 11.29 7.61 -12.28
C ARG A 206 11.62 6.47 -11.32
N LYS A 207 12.65 6.70 -10.51
CA LYS A 207 13.02 5.82 -9.39
C LYS A 207 12.05 6.02 -8.25
#